data_AF-A0A6P8D205-F1
#
_entry.id   AF-A0A6P8D205-F1
#
_cell.length_a   1.000
_cell.length_b   1.000
_cell.length_c   1.000
_cell.angle_alpha   90.00
_cell.angle_beta   90.00
_cell.angle_gamma   90.00
#
_symmetry.space_group_name_H-M   'P 1'
#
loop_
_entity.id
_entity.type
_entity.pdbx_description
1 polymer ?
#
loop_
_entity_poly.entity_id
_entity_poly.type
_entity_poly.pdbx_seq_one_letter_code
_entity_poly.pdbx_strand_id
1 'polypeptide(L)'
;MKSLSLRTLLFYLIGILFSYFKEALFRLGAPFKHRPPPDYSLDFKDYMARKVAAVNEALDAAKSLSLRTLFFHLIEILFSYFMKALCRLGAPFKHRPPPDYSLDFKDYMARKVAAVNEALDAAKSLSLRTLFFHLIEILCSYFMKALCRLGAPFKHRPPPDYSLDFKDYMARKVAAVNEALDAAVPLHAPLTIHEAMRYSLLAGGKRLRPIFCIAASELVGGTQSKAMPTACALEMIHTMSLIQDDLPCMDNDDLRRGKPTNHKVYGEAIAILTSDSLLALAIEHCTEKANGMNPILIVRAIQEIARLAGAKGIVAGQEADIRSEGISNVDLKELEFIHQHKTAALFEASVVLGAIIGGGSSKEVEKLRNFGRTAGLLFQVVDDILDVTKSTQELGKTAGKDLVAGKVTYPKLLGIDKSREYAEELVREALGQLTGFDPDKAAPLVGLINYAANRQS
;
A
#
# COMPACT_ATOMS: atom_id res chain seq x y z
N MET A 1 42.00 -29.13 -10.01
CA MET A 1 40.53 -29.15 -9.92
C MET A 1 39.98 -29.59 -11.27
N LYS A 2 39.33 -30.76 -11.36
CA LYS A 2 38.77 -31.28 -12.62
C LYS A 2 37.58 -30.39 -13.04
N SER A 3 37.52 -29.99 -14.31
CA SER A 3 36.40 -29.24 -14.87
C SER A 3 35.09 -29.99 -14.59
N LEU A 4 34.14 -29.34 -13.90
CA LEU A 4 32.81 -29.91 -13.73
C LEU A 4 32.17 -29.98 -15.13
N SER A 5 31.79 -31.17 -15.57
CA SER A 5 31.13 -31.33 -16.86
C SER A 5 29.80 -30.57 -16.85
N LEU A 6 29.42 -29.99 -18.00
CA LEU A 6 28.16 -29.27 -18.23
C LEU A 6 26.95 -30.03 -17.66
N ARG A 7 26.94 -31.36 -17.81
CA ARG A 7 25.92 -32.27 -17.27
C ARG A 7 25.79 -32.20 -15.75
N THR A 8 26.90 -32.02 -15.04
CA THR A 8 26.95 -31.94 -13.58
C THR A 8 26.34 -30.63 -13.09
N LEU A 9 26.69 -29.51 -13.72
CA LEU A 9 26.12 -28.18 -13.44
C LEU A 9 24.61 -28.16 -13.66
N LEU A 10 24.15 -28.72 -14.78
CA LEU A 10 22.73 -28.86 -15.10
C LEU A 10 21.99 -29.76 -14.11
N PHE A 11 22.61 -30.84 -13.63
CA PHE A 11 22.01 -31.72 -12.63
C PHE A 11 21.75 -31.00 -11.29
N TYR A 12 22.67 -30.12 -10.86
CA TYR A 12 22.50 -29.30 -9.65
C TYR A 12 21.38 -28.25 -9.80
N LEU A 13 21.33 -27.55 -10.94
CA LEU A 13 20.29 -26.56 -11.25
C LEU A 13 18.89 -27.19 -11.30
N ILE A 14 18.76 -28.35 -11.94
CA ILE A 14 17.50 -29.10 -12.00
C ILE A 14 17.08 -29.57 -10.60
N GLY A 15 18.03 -30.02 -9.78
CA GLY A 15 17.76 -30.43 -8.39
C GLY A 15 17.22 -29.29 -7.52
N ILE A 16 17.71 -28.07 -7.71
CA ILE A 16 17.26 -26.88 -6.96
C ILE A 16 15.83 -26.49 -7.39
N LEU A 17 15.57 -26.39 -8.69
CA LEU A 17 14.24 -26.09 -9.22
C LEU A 17 13.21 -27.14 -8.79
N PHE A 18 13.59 -28.43 -8.78
CA PHE A 18 12.72 -29.51 -8.33
C PHE A 18 12.45 -29.48 -6.82
N SER A 19 13.39 -28.94 -6.02
CA SER A 19 13.21 -28.78 -4.58
C SER A 19 12.26 -27.63 -4.25
N TYR A 20 12.38 -26.48 -4.95
CA TYR A 20 11.39 -25.40 -4.88
C TYR A 20 10.01 -25.83 -5.37
N PHE A 21 9.96 -26.65 -6.42
CA PHE A 21 8.72 -27.22 -6.95
C PHE A 21 8.04 -28.17 -5.96
N LYS A 22 8.80 -29.07 -5.31
CA LYS A 22 8.28 -29.94 -4.26
C LYS A 22 7.77 -29.15 -3.06
N GLU A 23 8.50 -28.13 -2.64
CA GLU A 23 8.11 -27.27 -1.52
C GLU A 23 6.85 -26.47 -1.83
N ALA A 24 6.75 -25.88 -3.04
CA ALA A 24 5.55 -25.19 -3.49
C ALA A 24 4.34 -26.12 -3.56
N LEU A 25 4.49 -27.34 -4.08
CA LEU A 25 3.42 -28.33 -4.15
C LEU A 25 3.01 -28.86 -2.76
N PHE A 26 3.97 -29.02 -1.84
CA PHE A 26 3.70 -29.39 -0.45
C PHE A 26 2.91 -28.30 0.27
N ARG A 27 3.33 -27.03 0.13
CA ARG A 27 2.63 -25.87 0.70
C ARG A 27 1.26 -25.62 0.10
N LEU A 28 1.04 -26.04 -1.15
CA LEU A 28 -0.25 -25.99 -1.84
C LEU A 28 -1.15 -27.23 -1.59
N GLY A 29 -0.74 -28.16 -0.71
CA GLY A 29 -1.56 -29.28 -0.27
C GLY A 29 -1.74 -30.41 -1.29
N ALA A 30 -0.84 -30.54 -2.28
CA ALA A 30 -0.91 -31.62 -3.27
C ALA A 30 -0.61 -33.00 -2.62
N PRO A 31 -1.40 -34.06 -2.88
CA PRO A 31 -1.19 -35.36 -2.25
C PRO A 31 -0.01 -36.09 -2.90
N PHE A 32 1.18 -36.01 -2.32
CA PHE A 32 2.29 -36.90 -2.66
C PHE A 32 2.25 -38.17 -1.80
N LYS A 33 2.41 -39.34 -2.42
CA LYS A 33 2.45 -40.65 -1.74
C LYS A 33 3.70 -40.90 -0.88
N HIS A 34 4.64 -39.96 -0.80
CA HIS A 34 5.79 -40.05 0.11
C HIS A 34 5.84 -38.83 1.03
N ARG A 35 5.63 -39.05 2.33
CA ARG A 35 5.93 -38.06 3.38
C ARG A 35 7.43 -37.74 3.36
N PRO A 36 7.86 -36.47 3.40
CA PRO A 36 9.23 -36.13 3.74
C PRO A 36 9.50 -36.40 5.24
N PRO A 37 10.74 -36.70 5.65
CA PRO A 37 11.09 -36.96 7.04
C PRO A 37 10.90 -35.72 7.94
N PRO A 38 10.81 -35.90 9.29
CA PRO A 38 10.09 -34.99 10.19
C PRO A 38 10.73 -33.64 10.50
N ASP A 39 11.89 -33.29 9.96
CA ASP A 39 12.62 -32.10 10.40
C ASP A 39 13.11 -31.27 9.21
N TYR A 40 12.27 -30.34 8.75
CA TYR A 40 12.51 -29.51 7.54
C TYR A 40 12.69 -28.02 7.85
N SER A 41 12.51 -27.58 9.09
CA SER A 41 12.49 -26.15 9.40
C SER A 41 13.87 -25.54 9.66
N LEU A 42 14.79 -26.29 10.28
CA LEU A 42 16.13 -25.81 10.64
C LEU A 42 17.20 -26.06 9.56
N ASP A 43 17.03 -27.06 8.68
CA ASP A 43 18.08 -27.45 7.71
C ASP A 43 17.84 -26.93 6.28
N PHE A 44 16.64 -26.43 5.94
CA PHE A 44 16.36 -26.01 4.54
C PHE A 44 17.16 -24.79 4.11
N LYS A 45 17.34 -23.82 5.00
CA LYS A 45 18.09 -22.59 4.70
C LYS A 45 19.57 -22.88 4.50
N ASP A 46 20.13 -23.79 5.30
CA ASP A 46 21.53 -24.22 5.24
C ASP A 46 21.78 -25.16 4.04
N TYR A 47 20.83 -26.06 3.77
CA TYR A 47 20.79 -26.88 2.56
C TYR A 47 20.75 -26.04 1.27
N MET A 48 19.89 -25.02 1.23
CA MET A 48 19.78 -24.11 0.09
C MET A 48 21.03 -23.22 -0.04
N ALA A 49 21.61 -22.76 1.06
CA ALA A 49 22.88 -22.02 1.04
C ALA A 49 24.03 -22.87 0.48
N ARG A 50 24.16 -24.13 0.89
CA ARG A 50 25.17 -25.07 0.35
C ARG A 50 24.96 -25.38 -1.13
N LYS A 51 23.71 -25.52 -1.57
CA LYS A 51 23.37 -25.74 -2.99
C LYS A 51 23.66 -24.51 -3.86
N VAL A 52 23.36 -23.30 -3.36
CA VAL A 52 23.68 -22.04 -4.05
C VAL A 52 25.18 -21.81 -4.12
N ALA A 53 25.93 -22.11 -3.06
CA ALA A 53 27.40 -22.04 -3.05
C ALA A 53 28.02 -22.98 -4.10
N ALA A 54 27.55 -24.23 -4.19
CA ALA A 54 28.01 -25.20 -5.18
C ALA A 54 27.69 -24.80 -6.63
N VAL A 55 26.56 -24.11 -6.86
CA VAL A 55 26.21 -23.58 -8.18
C VAL A 55 27.11 -22.40 -8.57
N ASN A 56 27.40 -21.50 -7.64
CA ASN A 56 28.30 -20.37 -7.89
C ASN A 56 29.72 -20.86 -8.20
N GLU A 57 30.23 -21.84 -7.46
CA GLU A 57 31.55 -22.44 -7.69
C GLU A 57 31.63 -23.17 -9.04
N ALA A 58 30.54 -23.83 -9.44
CA ALA A 58 30.46 -24.52 -10.73
C ALA A 58 30.24 -23.56 -11.92
N LEU A 59 29.60 -22.41 -11.72
CA LEU A 59 29.52 -21.31 -12.70
C LEU A 59 30.89 -20.65 -12.89
N ASP A 60 31.65 -20.46 -11.81
CA ASP A 60 33.01 -19.93 -11.86
C ASP A 60 33.99 -20.87 -12.61
N ALA A 61 33.76 -22.18 -12.52
CA ALA A 61 34.53 -23.20 -13.24
C ALA A 61 34.14 -23.35 -14.73
N ALA A 62 33.01 -22.80 -15.18
CA ALA A 62 32.43 -22.99 -16.52
C ALA A 62 32.68 -21.81 -17.50
N LYS A 63 33.73 -21.01 -17.26
CA LYS A 63 34.06 -19.77 -18.01
C LYS A 63 34.34 -19.91 -19.51
N SER A 64 34.32 -21.11 -20.09
CA SER A 64 34.68 -21.38 -21.49
C SER A 64 33.56 -21.89 -22.41
N LEU A 65 32.30 -21.98 -21.95
CA LEU A 65 31.17 -22.33 -22.84
C LEU A 65 30.42 -21.07 -23.32
N SER A 66 30.03 -21.05 -24.60
CA SER A 66 29.23 -19.95 -25.13
C SER A 66 27.82 -19.98 -24.53
N LEU A 67 27.41 -18.83 -23.97
CA LEU A 67 26.17 -18.63 -23.22
C LEU A 67 24.91 -19.10 -23.95
N ARG A 68 24.89 -18.99 -25.29
CA ARG A 68 23.76 -19.40 -26.14
C ARG A 68 23.51 -20.92 -26.11
N THR A 69 24.56 -21.74 -26.04
CA THR A 69 24.43 -23.21 -26.06
C THR A 69 23.93 -23.74 -24.72
N LEU A 70 24.42 -23.16 -23.62
CA LEU A 70 23.95 -23.47 -22.26
C LEU A 70 22.45 -23.14 -22.11
N PHE A 71 22.05 -22.00 -22.67
CA PHE A 71 20.68 -21.50 -22.62
C PHE A 71 19.69 -22.35 -23.44
N PHE A 72 20.07 -22.74 -24.66
CA PHE A 72 19.22 -23.56 -25.54
C PHE A 72 18.93 -24.94 -24.94
N HIS A 73 19.95 -25.58 -24.36
CA HIS A 73 19.79 -26.88 -23.70
C HIS A 73 18.97 -26.80 -22.41
N LEU A 74 19.06 -25.69 -21.65
CA LEU A 74 18.28 -25.50 -20.44
C LEU A 74 16.78 -25.40 -20.76
N ILE A 75 16.42 -24.70 -21.84
CA ILE A 75 15.03 -24.56 -22.30
C ILE A 75 14.47 -25.90 -22.80
N GLU A 76 15.20 -26.63 -23.65
CA GLU A 76 14.76 -27.96 -24.13
C GLU A 76 14.53 -28.96 -22.99
N ILE A 77 15.40 -28.93 -21.98
CA ILE A 77 15.32 -29.85 -20.84
C ILE A 77 14.15 -29.46 -19.94
N LEU A 78 13.97 -28.18 -19.62
CA LEU A 78 12.82 -27.70 -18.84
C LEU A 78 11.50 -28.03 -19.53
N PHE A 79 11.45 -27.90 -20.86
CA PHE A 79 10.28 -28.27 -21.66
C PHE A 79 10.02 -29.79 -21.68
N SER A 80 11.06 -30.62 -21.82
CA SER A 80 10.92 -32.09 -21.77
C SER A 80 10.44 -32.59 -20.40
N TYR A 81 10.92 -31.99 -19.30
CA TYR A 81 10.48 -32.32 -17.95
C TYR A 81 9.06 -31.82 -17.66
N PHE A 82 8.68 -30.66 -18.19
CA PHE A 82 7.32 -30.14 -18.14
C PHE A 82 6.32 -31.10 -18.82
N MET A 83 6.64 -31.58 -20.02
CA MET A 83 5.80 -32.55 -20.74
C MET A 83 5.68 -33.90 -20.00
N LYS A 84 6.77 -34.38 -19.39
CA LYS A 84 6.76 -35.61 -18.57
C LYS A 84 5.98 -35.47 -17.27
N ALA A 85 6.00 -34.30 -16.63
CA ALA A 85 5.23 -34.01 -15.42
C ALA A 85 3.72 -33.97 -15.73
N LEU A 86 3.33 -33.36 -16.85
CA LEU A 86 1.93 -33.34 -17.33
C LEU A 86 1.41 -34.75 -17.63
N CYS A 87 2.22 -35.62 -18.27
CA CYS A 87 1.85 -37.02 -18.51
C CYS A 87 1.69 -37.85 -17.21
N ARG A 88 2.45 -37.54 -16.15
CA ARG A 88 2.41 -38.29 -14.88
C ARG A 88 1.27 -37.86 -13.94
N LEU A 89 0.70 -36.67 -14.14
CA LEU A 89 -0.42 -36.15 -13.34
C LEU A 89 -1.79 -36.64 -13.84
N GLY A 90 -1.84 -37.51 -14.85
CA GLY A 90 -3.08 -38.19 -15.27
C GLY A 90 -4.15 -37.26 -15.84
N ALA A 91 -3.77 -36.14 -16.46
CA ALA A 91 -4.70 -35.26 -17.15
C ALA A 91 -5.44 -36.03 -18.26
N PRO A 92 -6.77 -36.17 -18.22
CA PRO A 92 -7.51 -36.85 -19.26
C PRO A 92 -7.62 -35.91 -20.46
N PHE A 93 -6.90 -36.18 -21.54
CA PHE A 93 -7.25 -35.62 -22.85
C PHE A 93 -8.56 -36.28 -23.32
N LYS A 94 -9.70 -35.85 -22.77
CA LYS A 94 -11.03 -36.13 -23.35
C LYS A 94 -11.33 -35.09 -24.41
N HIS A 95 -10.61 -35.16 -25.51
CA HIS A 95 -11.05 -34.82 -26.87
C HIS A 95 -9.86 -35.19 -27.77
N ARG A 96 -10.08 -36.11 -28.72
CA ARG A 96 -9.15 -36.24 -29.85
C ARG A 96 -9.03 -34.85 -30.48
N PRO A 97 -7.82 -34.37 -30.80
CA PRO A 97 -7.71 -33.12 -31.55
C PRO A 97 -8.41 -33.30 -32.90
N PRO A 98 -9.28 -32.37 -33.34
CA PRO A 98 -9.60 -32.27 -34.74
C PRO A 98 -8.29 -31.97 -35.49
N PRO A 99 -8.08 -32.58 -36.68
CA PRO A 99 -6.81 -32.52 -37.37
C PRO A 99 -6.66 -31.20 -38.12
N ASP A 100 -6.38 -30.06 -37.45
CA ASP A 100 -5.78 -28.91 -38.17
C ASP A 100 -5.16 -27.74 -37.38
N TYR A 101 -4.79 -27.87 -36.09
CA TYR A 101 -4.16 -26.77 -35.35
C TYR A 101 -2.62 -26.71 -35.44
N SER A 102 -2.00 -27.45 -36.37
CA SER A 102 -0.53 -27.50 -36.47
C SER A 102 0.10 -26.20 -36.99
N LEU A 103 -0.65 -25.38 -37.72
CA LEU A 103 -0.18 -24.10 -38.29
C LEU A 103 -0.23 -22.93 -37.29
N ASP A 104 -1.28 -22.83 -36.47
CA ASP A 104 -1.49 -21.68 -35.57
C ASP A 104 -0.60 -21.74 -34.31
N PHE A 105 -0.32 -22.94 -33.79
CA PHE A 105 0.57 -23.10 -32.64
C PHE A 105 2.04 -22.81 -32.99
N LYS A 106 2.47 -23.15 -34.21
CA LYS A 106 3.82 -22.83 -34.69
C LYS A 106 4.00 -21.32 -34.83
N ASP A 107 3.01 -20.62 -35.36
CA ASP A 107 3.04 -19.17 -35.55
C ASP A 107 2.96 -18.42 -34.22
N TYR A 108 2.12 -18.90 -33.29
CA TYR A 108 2.07 -18.43 -31.91
C TYR A 108 3.43 -18.60 -31.19
N MET A 109 4.07 -19.76 -31.33
CA MET A 109 5.38 -20.03 -30.74
C MET A 109 6.49 -19.22 -31.39
N ALA A 110 6.44 -19.01 -32.71
CA ALA A 110 7.40 -18.16 -33.43
C ALA A 110 7.33 -16.70 -32.95
N ARG A 111 6.13 -16.15 -32.76
CA ARG A 111 5.93 -14.79 -32.21
C ARG A 111 6.42 -14.67 -30.77
N LYS A 112 6.29 -15.72 -29.96
CA LYS A 112 6.77 -15.72 -28.57
C LYS A 112 8.29 -15.88 -28.48
N VAL A 113 8.89 -16.69 -29.35
CA VAL A 113 10.36 -16.78 -29.47
C VAL A 113 10.94 -15.45 -29.98
N ALA A 114 10.26 -14.77 -30.91
CA ALA A 114 10.65 -13.43 -31.36
C ALA A 114 10.62 -12.40 -30.22
N ALA A 115 9.56 -12.36 -29.41
CA ALA A 115 9.46 -11.45 -28.26
C ALA A 115 10.53 -11.71 -27.17
N VAL A 116 10.90 -12.98 -26.95
CA VAL A 116 12.00 -13.35 -26.04
C VAL A 116 13.35 -12.92 -26.62
N ASN A 117 13.57 -13.09 -27.93
CA ASN A 117 14.78 -12.62 -28.59
C ASN A 117 14.90 -11.09 -28.61
N GLU A 118 13.79 -10.37 -28.76
CA GLU A 118 13.72 -8.91 -28.71
C GLU A 118 14.01 -8.38 -27.29
N ALA A 119 13.47 -9.05 -26.27
CA ALA A 119 13.82 -8.78 -24.86
C ALA A 119 15.29 -9.11 -24.54
N LEU A 120 15.86 -10.15 -25.16
CA LEU A 120 17.29 -10.50 -25.04
C LEU A 120 18.20 -9.49 -25.75
N ASP A 121 17.78 -8.95 -26.89
CA ASP A 121 18.51 -7.90 -27.61
C ASP A 121 18.45 -6.55 -26.87
N ALA A 122 17.33 -6.25 -26.23
CA ALA A 122 17.19 -5.10 -25.32
C ALA A 122 18.01 -5.26 -24.02
N ALA A 123 18.27 -6.52 -23.60
CA ALA A 123 18.96 -6.83 -22.34
C ALA A 123 20.50 -6.92 -22.44
N LYS A 124 21.11 -6.51 -23.56
CA LYS A 124 22.57 -6.56 -23.80
C LYS A 124 23.43 -5.82 -22.77
N SER A 125 22.84 -5.00 -21.91
CA SER A 125 23.50 -4.26 -20.82
C SER A 125 23.24 -4.81 -19.42
N LEU A 126 22.46 -5.89 -19.26
CA LEU A 126 22.09 -6.43 -17.95
C LEU A 126 23.03 -7.54 -17.46
N SER A 127 23.26 -7.57 -16.15
CA SER A 127 24.06 -8.62 -15.51
C SER A 127 23.38 -10.01 -15.63
N LEU A 128 24.19 -11.07 -15.70
CA LEU A 128 23.73 -12.48 -15.78
C LEU A 128 22.71 -12.84 -14.69
N ARG A 129 22.82 -12.21 -13.53
CA ARG A 129 21.94 -12.39 -12.38
C ARG A 129 20.54 -11.80 -12.64
N THR A 130 20.47 -10.63 -13.26
CA THR A 130 19.19 -9.97 -13.57
C THR A 130 18.45 -10.69 -14.69
N LEU A 131 19.18 -11.16 -15.71
CA LEU A 131 18.60 -11.96 -16.79
C LEU A 131 18.00 -13.28 -16.27
N PHE A 132 18.68 -13.93 -15.31
CA PHE A 132 18.20 -15.14 -14.66
C PHE A 132 16.92 -14.92 -13.84
N PHE A 133 16.83 -13.81 -13.10
CA PHE A 133 15.62 -13.47 -12.33
C PHE A 133 14.41 -13.19 -13.24
N HIS A 134 14.59 -12.41 -14.31
CA HIS A 134 13.52 -12.16 -15.27
C HIS A 134 13.05 -13.45 -15.97
N LEU A 135 13.97 -14.36 -16.28
CA LEU A 135 13.61 -15.64 -16.88
C LEU A 135 12.75 -16.49 -15.93
N ILE A 136 13.06 -16.51 -14.63
CA ILE A 136 12.26 -17.20 -13.61
C ILE A 136 10.87 -16.59 -13.50
N GLU A 137 10.75 -15.26 -13.47
CA GLU A 137 9.45 -14.59 -13.42
C GLU A 137 8.60 -14.88 -14.66
N ILE A 138 9.20 -14.84 -15.84
CA ILE A 138 8.52 -15.14 -17.10
C ILE A 138 8.04 -16.61 -17.11
N LEU A 139 8.89 -17.56 -16.70
CA LEU A 139 8.53 -18.96 -16.60
C LEU A 139 7.42 -19.21 -15.56
N CYS A 140 7.46 -18.53 -14.41
CA CYS A 140 6.40 -18.59 -13.40
C CYS A 140 5.08 -18.01 -13.91
N SER A 141 5.12 -16.89 -14.64
CA SER A 141 3.93 -16.27 -15.25
C SER A 141 3.28 -17.18 -16.30
N TYR A 142 4.08 -17.82 -17.16
CA TYR A 142 3.56 -18.78 -18.13
C TYR A 142 3.01 -20.05 -17.46
N PHE A 143 3.65 -20.52 -16.39
CA PHE A 143 3.19 -21.67 -15.61
C PHE A 143 1.84 -21.41 -14.93
N MET A 144 1.67 -20.25 -14.29
CA MET A 144 0.41 -19.85 -13.66
C MET A 144 -0.72 -19.72 -14.69
N LYS A 145 -0.44 -19.17 -15.87
CA LYS A 145 -1.43 -19.05 -16.97
C LYS A 145 -1.80 -20.41 -17.57
N ALA A 146 -0.86 -21.34 -17.67
CA ALA A 146 -1.11 -22.70 -18.15
C ALA A 146 -1.97 -23.51 -17.16
N LEU A 147 -1.72 -23.38 -15.85
CA LEU A 147 -2.54 -24.01 -14.80
C LEU A 147 -3.99 -23.49 -14.81
N CYS A 148 -4.20 -22.19 -15.05
CA CYS A 148 -5.55 -21.62 -15.18
C CYS A 148 -6.30 -22.15 -16.41
N ARG A 149 -5.61 -22.41 -17.52
CA ARG A 149 -6.24 -22.88 -18.78
C ARG A 149 -6.58 -24.38 -18.78
N LEU A 150 -5.95 -25.18 -17.92
CA LEU A 150 -6.17 -26.64 -17.86
C LEU A 150 -7.40 -27.07 -17.04
N GLY A 151 -8.22 -26.13 -16.56
CA GLY A 151 -9.52 -26.45 -15.93
C GLY A 151 -9.42 -27.37 -14.71
N ALA A 152 -8.26 -27.44 -14.05
CA ALA A 152 -8.09 -28.22 -12.83
C ALA A 152 -9.02 -27.64 -11.75
N PRO A 153 -9.80 -28.47 -11.03
CA PRO A 153 -10.71 -28.00 -10.01
C PRO A 153 -9.92 -27.65 -8.75
N PHE A 154 -9.14 -26.57 -8.81
CA PHE A 154 -8.65 -25.91 -7.63
C PHE A 154 -9.81 -25.09 -7.09
N LYS A 155 -10.62 -25.71 -6.20
CA LYS A 155 -11.24 -24.91 -5.16
C LYS A 155 -10.09 -24.17 -4.50
N HIS A 156 -10.04 -22.85 -4.65
CA HIS A 156 -9.19 -21.98 -3.85
C HIS A 156 -9.44 -22.36 -2.39
N ARG A 157 -8.59 -23.22 -1.81
CA ARG A 157 -8.33 -23.13 -0.39
C ARG A 157 -7.30 -22.02 -0.29
N PRO A 158 -7.66 -20.85 0.24
CA PRO A 158 -6.67 -19.82 0.49
C PRO A 158 -5.52 -20.43 1.33
N PRO A 159 -4.29 -19.94 1.17
CA PRO A 159 -3.17 -20.33 2.04
C PRO A 159 -3.61 -20.20 3.52
N PRO A 160 -3.05 -21.00 4.43
CA PRO A 160 -3.43 -20.95 5.85
C PRO A 160 -3.46 -19.50 6.33
N ASP A 161 -4.62 -19.14 6.87
CA ASP A 161 -5.08 -17.79 7.18
C ASP A 161 -4.12 -17.05 8.11
N TYR A 162 -3.32 -16.16 7.53
CA TYR A 162 -2.74 -14.98 8.19
C TYR A 162 -2.75 -13.77 7.22
N SER A 163 -3.66 -13.75 6.24
CA SER A 163 -3.92 -12.52 5.52
C SER A 163 -4.78 -11.65 6.42
N LEU A 164 -4.25 -10.52 6.89
CA LEU A 164 -5.03 -9.50 7.58
C LEU A 164 -6.38 -9.31 6.87
N ASP A 165 -7.47 -9.71 7.51
CA ASP A 165 -8.79 -9.30 7.05
C ASP A 165 -8.86 -7.78 7.25
N PHE A 166 -8.56 -7.06 6.17
CA PHE A 166 -8.44 -5.61 6.22
C PHE A 166 -9.78 -4.95 6.59
N LYS A 167 -10.91 -5.55 6.21
CA LYS A 167 -12.23 -5.02 6.54
C LYS A 167 -12.50 -5.16 8.04
N ASP A 168 -12.21 -6.32 8.62
CA ASP A 168 -12.30 -6.53 10.06
C ASP A 168 -11.31 -5.64 10.83
N TYR A 169 -10.07 -5.53 10.35
CA TYR A 169 -9.06 -4.63 10.92
C TYR A 169 -9.57 -3.19 10.98
N MET A 170 -10.07 -2.66 9.86
CA MET A 170 -10.61 -1.31 9.80
C MET A 170 -11.80 -1.16 10.77
N ALA A 171 -12.74 -2.11 10.79
CA ALA A 171 -13.89 -2.05 11.68
C ALA A 171 -13.48 -2.00 13.16
N ARG A 172 -12.54 -2.85 13.58
CA ARG A 172 -12.02 -2.87 14.96
C ARG A 172 -11.30 -1.57 15.32
N LYS A 173 -10.46 -1.06 14.42
CA LYS A 173 -9.72 0.19 14.69
C LYS A 173 -10.66 1.40 14.73
N VAL A 174 -11.64 1.48 13.83
CA VAL A 174 -12.68 2.53 13.87
C VAL A 174 -13.46 2.49 15.19
N ALA A 175 -13.89 1.31 15.63
CA ALA A 175 -14.60 1.16 16.91
C ALA A 175 -13.76 1.65 18.09
N ALA A 176 -12.51 1.19 18.19
CA ALA A 176 -11.60 1.59 19.28
C ALA A 176 -11.29 3.09 19.26
N VAL A 177 -11.13 3.70 18.08
CA VAL A 177 -10.90 5.15 17.96
C VAL A 177 -12.15 5.93 18.36
N ASN A 178 -13.35 5.50 17.94
CA ASN A 178 -14.59 6.18 18.32
C ASN A 178 -14.82 6.12 19.84
N GLU A 179 -14.57 4.97 20.46
CA GLU A 179 -14.64 4.81 21.92
C GLU A 179 -13.66 5.75 22.64
N ALA A 180 -12.41 5.80 22.17
CA ALA A 180 -11.39 6.67 22.75
C ALA A 180 -11.72 8.16 22.57
N LEU A 181 -12.24 8.57 21.40
CA LEU A 181 -12.66 9.95 21.15
C LEU A 181 -13.86 10.36 22.02
N ASP A 182 -14.82 9.46 22.20
CA ASP A 182 -15.97 9.71 23.06
C ASP A 182 -15.54 9.95 24.52
N ALA A 183 -14.61 9.12 25.01
CA ALA A 183 -14.03 9.28 26.34
C ALA A 183 -13.11 10.51 26.48
N ALA A 184 -12.47 10.94 25.38
CA ALA A 184 -11.55 12.08 25.38
C ALA A 184 -12.24 13.44 25.51
N VAL A 185 -13.54 13.54 25.19
CA VAL A 185 -14.30 14.79 25.22
C VAL A 185 -15.57 14.61 26.06
N PRO A 186 -15.48 14.47 27.39
CA PRO A 186 -16.65 14.35 28.24
C PRO A 186 -17.52 15.63 28.20
N LEU A 187 -18.81 15.50 28.49
CA LEU A 187 -19.70 16.65 28.65
C LEU A 187 -19.49 17.28 30.04
N HIS A 188 -19.03 18.54 30.07
CA HIS A 188 -19.00 19.36 31.27
C HIS A 188 -19.13 20.85 30.93
N ALA A 189 -19.24 21.69 31.96
CA ALA A 189 -19.31 23.14 31.76
C ALA A 189 -17.98 23.68 31.18
N PRO A 190 -18.02 24.61 30.20
CA PRO A 190 -19.21 25.17 29.54
C PRO A 190 -19.83 24.20 28.53
N LEU A 191 -21.10 23.82 28.75
CA LEU A 191 -21.75 22.71 28.05
C LEU A 191 -21.79 22.90 26.53
N THR A 192 -22.13 24.11 26.06
CA THR A 192 -22.29 24.40 24.62
C THR A 192 -21.01 24.11 23.82
N ILE A 193 -19.83 24.44 24.36
CA ILE A 193 -18.57 24.15 23.67
C ILE A 193 -18.32 22.64 23.63
N HIS A 194 -18.53 21.94 24.74
CA HIS A 194 -18.36 20.48 24.78
C HIS A 194 -19.34 19.75 23.86
N GLU A 195 -20.60 20.21 23.79
CA GLU A 195 -21.61 19.70 22.86
C GLU A 195 -21.19 19.93 21.41
N ALA A 196 -20.71 21.14 21.06
CA ALA A 196 -20.25 21.47 19.72
C ALA A 196 -18.99 20.68 19.31
N MET A 197 -18.03 20.48 20.22
CA MET A 197 -16.85 19.64 19.98
C MET A 197 -17.25 18.20 19.68
N ARG A 198 -18.08 17.62 20.55
CA ARG A 198 -18.57 16.24 20.41
C ARG A 198 -19.41 16.07 19.15
N TYR A 199 -20.25 17.05 18.82
CA TYR A 199 -21.11 17.02 17.64
C TYR A 199 -20.33 16.76 16.35
N SER A 200 -19.26 17.53 16.11
CA SER A 200 -18.44 17.39 14.91
C SER A 200 -17.50 16.18 14.99
N LEU A 201 -16.86 15.96 16.15
CA LEU A 201 -15.84 14.93 16.33
C LEU A 201 -16.44 13.52 16.26
N LEU A 202 -17.62 13.33 16.86
CA LEU A 202 -18.32 12.05 16.97
C LEU A 202 -19.38 11.84 15.86
N ALA A 203 -19.48 12.74 14.88
CA ALA A 203 -20.36 12.57 13.71
C ALA A 203 -20.02 11.37 12.81
N GLY A 204 -19.04 10.54 13.19
CA GLY A 204 -18.54 9.40 12.43
C GLY A 204 -17.42 9.80 11.47
N GLY A 205 -17.07 8.89 10.56
CA GLY A 205 -15.98 9.07 9.60
C GLY A 205 -15.17 7.79 9.42
N LYS A 206 -14.32 7.78 8.40
CA LYS A 206 -13.46 6.62 8.07
C LYS A 206 -12.30 6.43 9.07
N ARG A 207 -12.01 7.46 9.89
CA ARG A 207 -10.95 7.52 10.90
C ARG A 207 -9.56 7.14 10.37
N LEU A 208 -9.28 7.46 9.11
CA LEU A 208 -8.05 7.03 8.43
C LEU A 208 -6.80 7.54 9.16
N ARG A 209 -6.78 8.83 9.54
CA ARG A 209 -5.64 9.47 10.21
C ARG A 209 -5.27 8.77 11.53
N PRO A 210 -6.21 8.56 12.47
CA PRO A 210 -5.98 7.70 13.63
C PRO A 210 -5.42 6.31 13.30
N ILE A 211 -5.98 5.66 12.28
CA ILE A 211 -5.60 4.29 11.92
C ILE A 211 -4.19 4.24 11.31
N PHE A 212 -3.82 5.23 10.49
CA PHE A 212 -2.44 5.40 10.00
C PHE A 212 -1.46 5.59 11.17
N CYS A 213 -1.82 6.39 12.17
CA CYS A 213 -1.01 6.60 13.37
C CYS A 213 -0.80 5.31 14.16
N ILE A 214 -1.88 4.58 14.43
CA ILE A 214 -1.83 3.30 15.15
C ILE A 214 -0.99 2.27 14.36
N ALA A 215 -1.24 2.12 13.07
CA ALA A 215 -0.52 1.17 12.22
C ALA A 215 0.99 1.49 12.13
N ALA A 216 1.36 2.77 12.03
CA ALA A 216 2.76 3.19 12.01
C ALA A 216 3.45 2.94 13.36
N SER A 217 2.74 3.11 14.47
CA SER A 217 3.26 2.77 15.79
C SER A 217 3.51 1.28 15.95
N GLU A 218 2.54 0.44 15.57
CA GLU A 218 2.65 -1.02 15.61
C GLU A 218 3.79 -1.54 14.70
N LEU A 219 3.96 -0.91 13.54
CA LEU A 219 5.03 -1.25 12.58
C LEU A 219 6.43 -1.18 13.20
N VAL A 220 6.70 -0.12 13.97
CA VAL A 220 8.01 0.12 14.60
C VAL A 220 8.15 -0.52 15.98
N GLY A 221 7.18 -1.34 16.40
CA GLY A 221 7.20 -2.07 17.68
C GLY A 221 6.46 -1.40 18.84
N GLY A 222 5.76 -0.29 18.57
CA GLY A 222 4.80 0.32 19.49
C GLY A 222 3.53 -0.51 19.65
N THR A 223 2.55 0.05 20.37
CA THR A 223 1.25 -0.60 20.58
C THR A 223 0.12 0.41 20.34
N GLN A 224 -1.04 -0.08 19.92
CA GLN A 224 -2.25 0.74 19.80
C GLN A 224 -2.53 1.55 21.07
N SER A 225 -2.38 0.96 22.27
CA SER A 225 -2.69 1.66 23.52
C SER A 225 -1.85 2.92 23.73
N LYS A 226 -0.54 2.84 23.45
CA LYS A 226 0.37 3.99 23.50
C LYS A 226 0.12 4.99 22.37
N ALA A 227 -0.44 4.52 21.25
CA ALA A 227 -0.76 5.36 20.10
C ALA A 227 -2.10 6.05 20.15
N MET A 228 -3.04 5.54 20.95
CA MET A 228 -4.42 6.02 20.95
C MET A 228 -4.56 7.50 21.30
N PRO A 229 -3.83 8.07 22.29
CA PRO A 229 -3.95 9.51 22.58
C PRO A 229 -3.53 10.38 21.40
N THR A 230 -2.40 10.04 20.76
CA THR A 230 -1.90 10.76 19.58
C THR A 230 -2.82 10.57 18.37
N ALA A 231 -3.39 9.37 18.20
CA ALA A 231 -4.38 9.09 17.18
C ALA A 231 -5.65 9.94 17.39
N CYS A 232 -6.13 10.10 18.63
CA CYS A 232 -7.26 10.96 18.96
C CYS A 232 -6.96 12.43 18.67
N ALA A 233 -5.78 12.91 19.06
CA ALA A 233 -5.35 14.28 18.79
C ALA A 233 -5.31 14.61 17.30
N LEU A 234 -4.88 13.68 16.45
CA LEU A 234 -4.92 13.84 15.00
C LEU A 234 -6.34 13.97 14.45
N GLU A 235 -7.31 13.22 14.99
CA GLU A 235 -8.71 13.37 14.58
C GLU A 235 -9.35 14.65 15.13
N MET A 236 -8.92 15.13 16.30
CA MET A 236 -9.31 16.44 16.82
C MET A 236 -8.81 17.57 15.92
N ILE A 237 -7.54 17.52 15.50
CA ILE A 237 -6.94 18.47 14.54
C ILE A 237 -7.63 18.38 13.18
N HIS A 238 -7.92 17.17 12.70
CA HIS A 238 -8.69 16.99 11.48
C HIS A 238 -10.09 17.62 11.59
N THR A 239 -10.76 17.39 12.71
CA THR A 239 -12.13 17.87 12.92
C THR A 239 -12.17 19.38 13.06
N MET A 240 -11.23 20.00 13.78
CA MET A 240 -11.16 21.46 13.89
C MET A 240 -10.91 22.13 12.54
N SER A 241 -10.09 21.51 11.67
CA SER A 241 -9.82 22.06 10.35
C SER A 241 -11.09 22.04 9.49
N LEU A 242 -11.90 20.97 9.57
CA LEU A 242 -13.19 20.88 8.87
C LEU A 242 -14.20 21.90 9.39
N ILE A 243 -14.29 22.12 10.70
CA ILE A 243 -15.19 23.11 11.27
C ILE A 243 -14.85 24.52 10.78
N GLN A 244 -13.56 24.86 10.67
CA GLN A 244 -13.12 26.16 10.13
C GLN A 244 -13.36 26.26 8.63
N ASP A 245 -13.02 25.23 7.87
CA ASP A 245 -13.23 25.12 6.42
C ASP A 245 -14.73 25.32 6.06
N ASP A 246 -15.64 24.83 6.90
CA ASP A 246 -17.08 24.96 6.73
C ASP A 246 -17.66 26.37 7.03
N LEU A 247 -16.89 27.31 7.59
CA LEU A 247 -17.41 28.63 7.98
C LEU A 247 -17.86 29.48 6.78
N PRO A 248 -18.79 30.44 6.97
CA PRO A 248 -19.25 31.33 5.89
C PRO A 248 -18.16 32.14 5.18
N CYS A 249 -17.07 32.46 5.88
CA CYS A 249 -15.93 33.17 5.32
C CYS A 249 -14.88 32.26 4.63
N MET A 250 -15.14 30.95 4.59
CA MET A 250 -14.31 29.92 3.96
C MET A 250 -15.16 29.23 2.87
N ASP A 251 -15.42 27.92 2.94
CA ASP A 251 -16.21 27.22 1.93
C ASP A 251 -17.73 27.47 2.06
N ASN A 252 -18.19 28.02 3.21
CA ASN A 252 -19.61 28.29 3.50
C ASN A 252 -20.52 27.05 3.32
N ASP A 253 -20.06 25.91 3.82
CA ASP A 253 -20.75 24.65 3.65
C ASP A 253 -21.90 24.47 4.66
N ASP A 254 -23.07 24.05 4.18
CA ASP A 254 -24.24 23.82 5.02
C ASP A 254 -24.25 22.40 5.63
N LEU A 255 -23.57 21.43 5.00
CA LEU A 255 -23.60 20.01 5.38
C LEU A 255 -22.20 19.40 5.44
N ARG A 256 -21.93 18.60 6.48
CA ARG A 256 -20.72 17.79 6.66
C ARG A 256 -21.09 16.44 7.27
N ARG A 257 -20.56 15.34 6.68
CA ARG A 257 -20.82 13.95 7.13
C ARG A 257 -22.33 13.64 7.25
N GLY A 258 -23.14 14.18 6.33
CA GLY A 258 -24.59 13.99 6.30
C GLY A 258 -25.38 14.75 7.37
N LYS A 259 -24.76 15.69 8.08
CA LYS A 259 -25.39 16.53 9.10
C LYS A 259 -25.14 18.02 8.85
N PRO A 260 -25.97 18.94 9.38
CA PRO A 260 -25.67 20.37 9.34
C PRO A 260 -24.28 20.68 9.90
N THR A 261 -23.55 21.59 9.27
CA THR A 261 -22.23 22.02 9.76
C THR A 261 -22.33 22.69 11.12
N ASN A 262 -21.21 22.73 11.83
CA ASN A 262 -21.17 23.20 13.22
C ASN A 262 -21.73 24.63 13.35
N HIS A 263 -21.35 25.53 12.44
CA HIS A 263 -21.80 26.92 12.45
C HIS A 263 -23.31 27.07 12.18
N LYS A 264 -23.94 26.12 11.46
CA LYS A 264 -25.40 26.11 11.27
C LYS A 264 -26.16 25.73 12.53
N VAL A 265 -25.57 24.87 13.36
CA VAL A 265 -26.20 24.39 14.60
C VAL A 265 -25.95 25.36 15.76
N TYR A 266 -24.71 25.84 15.91
CA TYR A 266 -24.27 26.58 17.09
C TYR A 266 -23.90 28.05 16.81
N GLY A 267 -23.92 28.48 15.55
CA GLY A 267 -23.47 29.81 15.14
C GLY A 267 -21.96 29.90 14.91
N GLU A 268 -21.54 30.94 14.17
CA GLU A 268 -20.14 31.14 13.76
C GLU A 268 -19.19 31.29 14.94
N ALA A 269 -19.57 32.11 15.95
CA ALA A 269 -18.73 32.34 17.12
C ALA A 269 -18.42 31.05 17.89
N ILE A 270 -19.42 30.17 18.06
CA ILE A 270 -19.22 28.88 18.74
C ILE A 270 -18.41 27.92 17.87
N ALA A 271 -18.62 27.92 16.55
CA ALA A 271 -17.82 27.10 15.65
C ALA A 271 -16.32 27.45 15.70
N ILE A 272 -15.97 28.75 15.71
CA ILE A 272 -14.59 29.22 15.87
C ILE A 272 -14.01 28.73 17.21
N LEU A 273 -14.70 29.00 18.32
CA LEU A 273 -14.25 28.60 19.66
C LEU A 273 -14.13 27.07 19.80
N THR A 274 -15.00 26.32 19.13
CA THR A 274 -14.98 24.85 19.10
C THR A 274 -13.72 24.35 18.40
N SER A 275 -13.34 24.96 17.28
CA SER A 275 -12.10 24.62 16.57
C SER A 275 -10.86 24.91 17.40
N ASP A 276 -10.81 26.09 18.02
CA ASP A 276 -9.69 26.48 18.89
C ASP A 276 -9.56 25.52 20.09
N SER A 277 -10.69 25.15 20.68
CA SER A 277 -10.74 24.21 21.82
C SER A 277 -10.29 22.80 21.43
N LEU A 278 -10.67 22.31 20.25
CA LEU A 278 -10.20 21.01 19.74
C LEU A 278 -8.70 20.99 19.46
N LEU A 279 -8.13 22.08 18.95
CA LEU A 279 -6.67 22.19 18.76
C LEU A 279 -5.93 22.17 20.09
N ALA A 280 -6.40 22.95 21.07
CA ALA A 280 -5.82 22.97 22.41
C ALA A 280 -5.91 21.58 23.08
N LEU A 281 -7.10 20.95 23.00
CA LEU A 281 -7.34 19.62 23.56
C LEU A 281 -6.48 18.55 22.88
N ALA A 282 -6.20 18.66 21.58
CA ALA A 282 -5.33 17.70 20.89
C ALA A 282 -3.93 17.64 21.54
N ILE A 283 -3.36 18.80 21.89
CA ILE A 283 -2.05 18.91 22.55
C ILE A 283 -2.14 18.42 23.99
N GLU A 284 -3.12 18.91 24.75
CA GLU A 284 -3.36 18.50 26.14
C GLU A 284 -3.52 16.98 26.24
N HIS A 285 -4.41 16.40 25.44
CA HIS A 285 -4.71 14.98 25.42
C HIS A 285 -3.48 14.11 25.11
N CYS A 286 -2.60 14.55 24.20
CA CYS A 286 -1.33 13.86 23.94
C CYS A 286 -0.41 13.84 25.16
N THR A 287 -0.40 14.93 25.95
CA THR A 287 0.49 15.08 27.11
C THR A 287 -0.05 14.43 28.37
N GLU A 288 -1.32 14.62 28.70
CA GLU A 288 -1.92 14.06 29.92
C GLU A 288 -1.98 12.53 29.90
N LYS A 289 -2.18 11.95 28.71
CA LYS A 289 -2.26 10.48 28.54
C LYS A 289 -0.91 9.83 28.26
N ALA A 290 0.20 10.57 28.36
CA ALA A 290 1.55 10.07 28.11
C ALA A 290 2.18 9.28 29.27
N ASN A 291 1.38 8.82 30.24
CA ASN A 291 1.88 8.12 31.43
C ASN A 291 2.72 6.88 31.04
N GLY A 292 3.96 6.83 31.52
CA GLY A 292 4.90 5.74 31.21
C GLY A 292 5.54 5.81 29.81
N MET A 293 5.34 6.90 29.07
CA MET A 293 6.04 7.17 27.81
C MET A 293 7.30 8.00 28.04
N ASN A 294 8.27 7.89 27.14
CA ASN A 294 9.49 8.70 27.20
C ASN A 294 9.13 10.17 26.90
N PRO A 295 9.36 11.12 27.84
CA PRO A 295 9.01 12.53 27.65
C PRO A 295 9.63 13.17 26.41
N ILE A 296 10.83 12.72 25.98
CA ILE A 296 11.49 13.22 24.78
C ILE A 296 10.66 12.91 23.52
N LEU A 297 10.05 11.72 23.46
CA LEU A 297 9.19 11.34 22.33
C LEU A 297 7.90 12.18 22.31
N ILE A 298 7.36 12.52 23.49
CA ILE A 298 6.18 13.38 23.62
C ILE A 298 6.49 14.80 23.15
N VAL A 299 7.60 15.39 23.60
CA VAL A 299 8.03 16.73 23.13
C VAL A 299 8.23 16.74 21.61
N ARG A 300 8.87 15.70 21.06
CA ARG A 300 9.03 15.55 19.61
C ARG A 300 7.68 15.42 18.89
N ALA A 301 6.73 14.68 19.46
CA ALA A 301 5.37 14.56 18.91
C ALA A 301 4.62 15.92 18.92
N ILE A 302 4.69 16.66 20.02
CA ILE A 302 4.10 18.02 20.11
C ILE A 302 4.73 18.95 19.06
N GLN A 303 6.04 18.87 18.84
CA GLN A 303 6.71 19.67 17.82
C GLN A 303 6.18 19.38 16.41
N GLU A 304 5.94 18.11 16.07
CA GLU A 304 5.33 17.72 14.79
C GLU A 304 3.87 18.19 14.69
N ILE A 305 3.09 18.09 15.78
CA ILE A 305 1.71 18.61 15.85
C ILE A 305 1.69 20.13 15.63
N ALA A 306 2.55 20.88 16.31
CA ALA A 306 2.64 22.33 16.17
C ALA A 306 3.05 22.75 14.75
N ARG A 307 3.98 22.01 14.14
CA ARG A 307 4.38 22.24 12.74
C ARG A 307 3.23 21.96 11.77
N LEU A 308 2.49 20.88 11.98
CA LEU A 308 1.32 20.49 11.20
C LEU A 308 0.20 21.53 11.28
N ALA A 309 -0.14 21.98 12.49
CA ALA A 309 -1.24 22.91 12.71
C ALA A 309 -0.88 24.37 12.33
N GLY A 310 0.43 24.70 12.28
CA GLY A 310 0.90 26.04 11.99
C GLY A 310 1.03 26.39 10.50
N ALA A 311 1.60 27.56 10.22
CA ALA A 311 1.79 28.13 8.88
C ALA A 311 2.79 27.38 7.97
N LYS A 312 3.28 26.21 8.38
CA LYS A 312 4.09 25.31 7.56
C LYS A 312 3.37 24.00 7.22
N GLY A 313 2.14 23.81 7.71
CA GLY A 313 1.32 22.64 7.50
C GLY A 313 -0.05 23.03 6.94
N ILE A 314 -1.12 22.60 7.59
CA ILE A 314 -2.50 22.70 7.09
C ILE A 314 -2.86 24.14 6.71
N VAL A 315 -2.47 25.11 7.54
CA VAL A 315 -2.79 26.54 7.30
C VAL A 315 -2.15 27.06 6.02
N ALA A 316 -0.95 26.61 5.66
CA ALA A 316 -0.30 27.03 4.41
C ALA A 316 -1.07 26.51 3.18
N GLY A 317 -1.56 25.26 3.25
CA GLY A 317 -2.39 24.70 2.19
C GLY A 317 -3.74 25.38 2.10
N GLN A 318 -4.35 25.73 3.24
CA GLN A 318 -5.63 26.42 3.28
C GLN A 318 -5.53 27.85 2.73
N GLU A 319 -4.50 28.61 3.10
CA GLU A 319 -4.30 29.97 2.58
C GLU A 319 -4.05 29.96 1.07
N ALA A 320 -3.23 29.02 0.59
CA ALA A 320 -3.00 28.84 -0.85
C ALA A 320 -4.29 28.45 -1.59
N ASP A 321 -5.10 27.53 -1.04
CA ASP A 321 -6.38 27.13 -1.64
C ASP A 321 -7.31 28.32 -1.81
N ILE A 322 -7.53 29.11 -0.75
CA ILE A 322 -8.37 30.32 -0.79
C ILE A 322 -7.89 31.31 -1.85
N ARG A 323 -6.57 31.51 -1.96
CA ARG A 323 -6.00 32.44 -2.93
C ARG A 323 -6.11 31.98 -4.36
N SER A 324 -6.17 30.67 -4.57
CA SER A 324 -6.33 30.07 -5.89
C SER A 324 -7.79 30.04 -6.35
N GLU A 325 -8.77 30.28 -5.48
CA GLU A 325 -10.18 30.33 -5.86
C GLU A 325 -10.45 31.45 -6.87
N GLY A 326 -11.17 31.11 -7.95
CA GLY A 326 -11.45 32.03 -9.06
C GLY A 326 -10.27 32.30 -10.00
N ILE A 327 -9.08 31.74 -9.76
CA ILE A 327 -7.92 31.85 -10.66
C ILE A 327 -7.92 30.67 -11.64
N SER A 328 -7.97 30.96 -12.95
CA SER A 328 -8.02 29.92 -14.00
C SER A 328 -6.67 29.28 -14.35
N ASN A 329 -5.56 29.89 -13.92
CA ASN A 329 -4.20 29.56 -14.39
C ASN A 329 -3.30 28.99 -13.27
N VAL A 330 -3.88 28.29 -12.29
CA VAL A 330 -3.10 27.56 -11.27
C VAL A 330 -2.32 26.46 -11.98
N ASP A 331 -0.99 26.48 -11.85
CA ASP A 331 -0.14 25.45 -12.44
C ASP A 331 -0.07 24.20 -11.56
N LEU A 332 0.50 23.12 -12.11
CA LEU A 332 0.61 21.84 -11.40
C LEU A 332 1.41 21.96 -10.09
N LYS A 333 2.40 22.86 -10.04
CA LYS A 333 3.26 23.02 -8.88
C LYS A 333 2.52 23.70 -7.73
N GLU A 334 1.70 24.69 -8.04
CA GLU A 334 0.82 25.35 -7.08
C GLU A 334 -0.27 24.40 -6.58
N LEU A 335 -0.88 23.60 -7.48
CA LEU A 335 -1.84 22.56 -7.10
C LEU A 335 -1.21 21.52 -6.16
N GLU A 336 -0.03 21.01 -6.49
CA GLU A 336 0.73 20.09 -5.65
C GLU A 336 1.05 20.71 -4.29
N PHE A 337 1.41 22.00 -4.24
CA PHE A 337 1.66 22.70 -2.98
C PHE A 337 0.40 22.71 -2.09
N ILE A 338 -0.75 23.08 -2.65
CA ILE A 338 -2.04 23.09 -1.93
C ILE A 338 -2.32 21.70 -1.37
N HIS A 339 -2.27 20.66 -2.21
CA HIS A 339 -2.60 19.30 -1.79
C HIS A 339 -1.61 18.70 -0.80
N GLN A 340 -0.32 19.00 -0.96
CA GLN A 340 0.72 18.58 -0.01
C GLN A 340 0.47 19.15 1.39
N HIS A 341 0.05 20.41 1.48
CA HIS A 341 -0.11 21.09 2.76
C HIS A 341 -1.51 20.94 3.37
N LYS A 342 -2.58 21.06 2.57
CA LYS A 342 -3.99 20.98 3.02
C LYS A 342 -4.38 19.54 3.40
N THR A 343 -3.96 18.56 2.59
CA THR A 343 -4.37 17.17 2.75
C THR A 343 -3.22 16.27 3.21
N ALA A 344 -2.10 16.25 2.48
CA ALA A 344 -1.07 15.25 2.69
C ALA A 344 -0.30 15.44 4.00
N ALA A 345 -0.10 16.69 4.46
CA ALA A 345 0.59 16.99 5.70
C ALA A 345 -0.02 16.28 6.91
N LEU A 346 -1.35 16.13 6.94
CA LEU A 346 -2.04 15.46 8.03
C LEU A 346 -1.88 13.93 7.99
N PHE A 347 -1.75 13.34 6.80
CA PHE A 347 -1.37 11.92 6.65
C PHE A 347 0.11 11.69 7.00
N GLU A 348 1.00 12.57 6.54
CA GLU A 348 2.42 12.58 6.91
C GLU A 348 2.57 12.60 8.44
N ALA A 349 1.95 13.59 9.10
CA ALA A 349 1.96 13.71 10.54
C ALA A 349 1.36 12.48 11.23
N SER A 350 0.28 11.90 10.68
CA SER A 350 -0.32 10.70 11.26
C SER A 350 0.67 9.56 11.39
N VAL A 351 1.38 9.25 10.30
CA VAL A 351 2.35 8.16 10.26
C VAL A 351 3.60 8.51 11.07
N VAL A 352 4.13 9.74 10.94
CA VAL A 352 5.32 10.21 11.65
C VAL A 352 5.11 10.19 13.16
N LEU A 353 3.98 10.71 13.63
CA LEU A 353 3.64 10.70 15.05
C LEU A 353 3.58 9.27 15.57
N GLY A 354 2.85 8.38 14.87
CA GLY A 354 2.78 6.96 15.21
C GLY A 354 4.16 6.30 15.32
N ALA A 355 5.05 6.58 14.37
CA ALA A 355 6.42 6.08 14.39
C ALA A 355 7.23 6.64 15.58
N ILE A 356 7.11 7.93 15.89
CA ILE A 356 7.81 8.57 17.02
C ILE A 356 7.38 7.94 18.35
N ILE A 357 6.07 7.92 18.61
CA ILE A 357 5.54 7.39 19.88
C ILE A 357 5.65 5.87 19.98
N GLY A 358 5.75 5.17 18.84
CA GLY A 358 6.10 3.75 18.77
C GLY A 358 7.57 3.45 19.07
N GLY A 359 8.43 4.47 19.16
CA GLY A 359 9.86 4.30 19.42
C GLY A 359 10.71 4.00 18.18
N GLY A 360 10.19 4.30 16.98
CA GLY A 360 10.91 4.13 15.73
C GLY A 360 12.18 4.97 15.66
N SER A 361 13.21 4.41 15.02
CA SER A 361 14.47 5.12 14.75
C SER A 361 14.25 6.31 13.82
N SER A 362 15.18 7.28 13.82
CA SER A 362 15.12 8.41 12.89
C SER A 362 15.03 7.99 11.42
N LYS A 363 15.67 6.88 11.04
CA LYS A 363 15.60 6.34 9.68
C LYS A 363 14.21 5.79 9.35
N GLU A 364 13.59 5.07 10.28
CA GLU A 364 12.23 4.55 10.10
C GLU A 364 11.21 5.69 10.04
N VAL A 365 11.35 6.69 10.92
CA VAL A 365 10.50 7.89 10.91
C VAL A 365 10.58 8.63 9.58
N GLU A 366 11.77 8.81 9.00
CA GLU A 366 11.90 9.51 7.72
C GLU A 366 11.37 8.69 6.52
N LYS A 367 11.54 7.37 6.51
CA LYS A 367 10.87 6.52 5.51
C LYS A 367 9.34 6.62 5.62
N LEU A 368 8.84 6.64 6.86
CA LEU A 368 7.42 6.75 7.14
C LEU A 368 6.86 8.16 6.89
N ARG A 369 7.69 9.20 6.98
CA ARG A 369 7.37 10.56 6.54
C ARG A 369 7.10 10.59 5.05
N ASN A 370 8.02 10.05 4.25
CA ASN A 370 7.84 9.96 2.80
C ASN A 370 6.61 9.13 2.46
N PHE A 371 6.44 7.97 3.11
CA PHE A 371 5.24 7.14 2.96
C PHE A 371 3.95 7.93 3.21
N GLY A 372 3.86 8.64 4.34
CA GLY A 372 2.66 9.38 4.71
C GLY A 372 2.36 10.56 3.77
N ARG A 373 3.40 11.24 3.26
CA ARG A 373 3.26 12.29 2.24
C ARG A 373 2.71 11.72 0.93
N THR A 374 3.31 10.65 0.42
CA THR A 374 2.87 9.99 -0.82
C THR A 374 1.45 9.44 -0.66
N ALA A 375 1.13 8.83 0.49
CA ALA A 375 -0.21 8.33 0.81
C ALA A 375 -1.24 9.46 0.79
N GLY A 376 -0.93 10.59 1.43
CA GLY A 376 -1.83 11.74 1.47
C GLY A 376 -2.09 12.35 0.10
N LEU A 377 -1.06 12.41 -0.76
CA LEU A 377 -1.22 12.87 -2.14
C LEU A 377 -2.06 11.90 -2.96
N LEU A 378 -1.84 10.59 -2.82
CA LEU A 378 -2.66 9.55 -3.44
C LEU A 378 -4.13 9.71 -3.05
N PHE A 379 -4.42 9.94 -1.77
CA PHE A 379 -5.78 10.15 -1.30
C PHE A 379 -6.46 11.31 -2.02
N GLN A 380 -5.75 12.43 -2.21
CA GLN A 380 -6.28 13.61 -2.87
C GLN A 380 -6.50 13.38 -4.37
N VAL A 381 -5.50 12.83 -5.08
CA VAL A 381 -5.62 12.50 -6.52
C VAL A 381 -6.83 11.58 -6.77
N VAL A 382 -7.01 10.56 -5.92
CA VAL A 382 -8.18 9.68 -6.04
C VAL A 382 -9.48 10.40 -5.69
N ASP A 383 -9.49 11.34 -4.74
CA ASP A 383 -10.67 12.15 -4.43
C ASP A 383 -11.11 12.98 -5.64
N ASP A 384 -10.17 13.67 -6.27
CA ASP A 384 -10.41 14.49 -7.46
C ASP A 384 -10.94 13.64 -8.63
N ILE A 385 -10.37 12.45 -8.85
CA ILE A 385 -10.86 11.50 -9.86
C ILE A 385 -12.30 11.06 -9.55
N LEU A 386 -12.61 10.77 -8.28
CA LEU A 386 -13.95 10.37 -7.88
C LEU A 386 -14.96 11.50 -8.03
N ASP A 387 -14.60 12.75 -7.72
CA ASP A 387 -15.50 13.91 -7.84
C ASP A 387 -15.98 14.13 -9.28
N VAL A 388 -15.12 13.85 -10.27
CA VAL A 388 -15.46 13.97 -11.69
C VAL A 388 -16.10 12.71 -12.30
N THR A 389 -15.99 11.55 -11.64
CA THR A 389 -16.50 10.27 -12.19
C THR A 389 -17.73 9.71 -11.49
N LYS A 390 -18.08 10.21 -10.29
CA LYS A 390 -19.16 9.68 -9.45
C LYS A 390 -20.27 10.70 -9.20
N SER A 391 -21.46 10.19 -8.92
CA SER A 391 -22.62 11.02 -8.58
C SER A 391 -22.59 11.52 -7.13
N THR A 392 -23.30 12.63 -6.85
CA THR A 392 -23.49 13.19 -5.50
C THR A 392 -24.01 12.17 -4.48
N GLN A 393 -24.94 11.30 -4.89
CA GLN A 393 -25.50 10.25 -4.04
C GLN A 393 -24.46 9.20 -3.62
N GLU A 394 -23.47 8.92 -4.46
CA GLU A 394 -22.43 7.92 -4.19
C GLU A 394 -21.31 8.47 -3.29
N LEU A 395 -21.01 9.78 -3.37
CA LEU A 395 -19.94 10.41 -2.61
C LEU A 395 -20.37 10.88 -1.21
N GLY A 396 -21.68 11.06 -0.96
CA GLY A 396 -22.19 11.61 0.29
C GLY A 396 -21.81 13.09 0.53
N LYS A 397 -21.30 13.75 -0.52
CA LYS A 397 -21.01 15.20 -0.62
C LYS A 397 -21.48 15.70 -1.99
N THR A 398 -21.71 17.00 -2.13
CA THR A 398 -22.13 17.63 -3.40
C THR A 398 -21.06 17.44 -4.50
N ALA A 399 -21.23 16.44 -5.36
CA ALA A 399 -20.36 16.21 -6.53
C ALA A 399 -20.37 17.41 -7.49
N GLY A 400 -19.23 17.70 -8.14
CA GLY A 400 -19.11 18.77 -9.12
C GLY A 400 -19.02 20.18 -8.50
N LYS A 401 -18.91 20.28 -7.17
CA LYS A 401 -18.62 21.56 -6.48
C LYS A 401 -17.34 22.19 -7.00
N ASP A 402 -16.31 21.40 -7.26
CA ASP A 402 -15.02 21.92 -7.73
C ASP A 402 -15.14 22.55 -9.12
N LEU A 403 -16.03 22.03 -9.97
CA LEU A 403 -16.35 22.63 -11.26
C LEU A 403 -17.09 23.97 -11.10
N VAL A 404 -18.04 24.05 -10.17
CA VAL A 404 -18.84 25.27 -9.90
C VAL A 404 -17.99 26.36 -9.23
N ALA A 405 -17.12 25.98 -8.30
CA ALA A 405 -16.17 26.87 -7.61
C ALA A 405 -14.97 27.24 -8.48
N GLY A 406 -14.84 26.65 -9.68
CA GLY A 406 -13.71 26.88 -10.57
C GLY A 406 -12.38 26.32 -10.06
N LYS A 407 -12.40 25.48 -9.01
CA LYS A 407 -11.20 24.89 -8.41
C LYS A 407 -10.41 24.09 -9.46
N VAL A 408 -9.10 24.11 -9.31
CA VAL A 408 -8.18 23.38 -10.17
C VAL A 408 -7.91 22.03 -9.51
N THR A 409 -8.06 20.95 -10.28
CA THR A 409 -7.92 19.56 -9.80
C THR A 409 -7.02 18.78 -10.74
N TYR A 410 -6.52 17.62 -10.29
CA TYR A 410 -5.66 16.80 -11.15
C TYR A 410 -6.31 16.40 -12.49
N PRO A 411 -7.58 15.92 -12.54
CA PRO A 411 -8.23 15.61 -13.80
C PRO A 411 -8.37 16.82 -14.73
N LYS A 412 -8.52 18.04 -14.19
CA LYS A 412 -8.62 19.27 -14.98
C LYS A 412 -7.29 19.67 -15.62
N LEU A 413 -6.16 19.49 -14.91
CA LEU A 413 -4.83 19.83 -15.43
C LEU A 413 -4.20 18.73 -16.29
N LEU A 414 -4.33 17.46 -15.87
CA LEU A 414 -3.64 16.34 -16.49
C LEU A 414 -4.54 15.51 -17.42
N GLY A 415 -5.85 15.60 -17.25
CA GLY A 415 -6.80 14.64 -17.78
C GLY A 415 -6.95 13.41 -16.87
N ILE A 416 -8.09 12.71 -17.00
CA ILE A 416 -8.45 11.57 -16.15
C ILE A 416 -7.43 10.43 -16.26
N ASP A 417 -6.99 10.09 -17.48
CA ASP A 417 -6.10 8.94 -17.69
C ASP A 417 -4.72 9.17 -17.07
N LYS A 418 -4.12 10.34 -17.29
CA LYS A 418 -2.85 10.71 -16.63
C LYS A 418 -2.97 10.82 -15.11
N SER A 419 -4.13 11.26 -14.61
CA SER A 419 -4.39 11.30 -13.16
C SER A 419 -4.42 9.89 -12.55
N ARG A 420 -4.95 8.90 -13.28
CA ARG A 420 -4.92 7.48 -12.88
C ARG A 420 -3.51 6.91 -12.91
N GLU A 421 -2.76 7.18 -13.97
CA GLU A 421 -1.35 6.77 -14.07
C GLU A 421 -0.53 7.35 -12.90
N TYR A 422 -0.75 8.62 -12.56
CA TYR A 422 -0.11 9.27 -11.42
C TYR A 422 -0.51 8.64 -10.08
N ALA A 423 -1.78 8.30 -9.88
CA ALA A 423 -2.22 7.56 -8.70
C ALA A 423 -1.51 6.20 -8.57
N GLU A 424 -1.34 5.47 -9.68
CA GLU A 424 -0.60 4.20 -9.67
C GLU A 424 0.90 4.37 -9.35
N GLU A 425 1.51 5.47 -9.80
CA GLU A 425 2.89 5.84 -9.43
C GLU A 425 3.00 6.08 -7.93
N LEU A 426 2.08 6.86 -7.35
CA LEU A 426 2.05 7.14 -5.92
C LEU A 426 1.84 5.86 -5.09
N VAL A 427 1.02 4.90 -5.57
CA VAL A 427 0.90 3.58 -4.93
C VAL A 427 2.24 2.86 -4.91
N ARG A 428 2.93 2.78 -6.05
CA ARG A 428 4.24 2.11 -6.14
C ARG A 428 5.28 2.77 -5.22
N GLU A 429 5.31 4.10 -5.20
CA GLU A 429 6.22 4.86 -4.35
C GLU A 429 5.93 4.65 -2.86
N ALA A 430 4.67 4.75 -2.44
CA ALA A 430 4.28 4.54 -1.05
C ALA A 430 4.64 3.11 -0.59
N LEU A 431 4.26 2.08 -1.36
CA LEU A 431 4.61 0.70 -1.02
C LEU A 431 6.13 0.47 -1.02
N GLY A 432 6.87 1.14 -1.91
CA GLY A 432 8.34 1.14 -1.91
C GLY A 432 8.95 1.61 -0.59
N GLN A 433 8.36 2.62 0.06
CA GLN A 433 8.83 3.12 1.37
C GLN A 433 8.71 2.07 2.49
N LEU A 434 7.83 1.08 2.34
CA LEU A 434 7.65 -0.01 3.31
C LEU A 434 8.70 -1.15 3.15
N THR A 435 9.54 -1.10 2.10
CA THR A 435 10.57 -2.12 1.87
C THR A 435 11.58 -2.18 3.03
N GLY A 436 11.82 -3.36 3.59
CA GLY A 436 12.76 -3.56 4.69
C GLY A 436 12.16 -3.41 6.09
N PHE A 437 10.87 -3.10 6.19
CA PHE A 437 10.10 -3.41 7.39
C PHE A 437 9.64 -4.87 7.36
N ASP A 438 9.22 -5.38 8.52
CA ASP A 438 8.58 -6.69 8.63
C ASP A 438 7.28 -6.71 7.80
N PRO A 439 7.11 -7.66 6.85
CA PRO A 439 5.95 -7.68 5.97
C PRO A 439 4.61 -7.84 6.69
N ASP A 440 4.56 -8.62 7.78
CA ASP A 440 3.34 -8.87 8.53
C ASP A 440 2.94 -7.62 9.30
N LYS A 441 3.92 -6.91 9.88
CA LYS A 441 3.69 -5.61 10.53
C LYS A 441 3.36 -4.50 9.53
N ALA A 442 3.85 -4.58 8.30
CA ALA A 442 3.57 -3.60 7.25
C ALA A 442 2.19 -3.81 6.59
N ALA A 443 1.60 -4.99 6.70
CA ALA A 443 0.34 -5.35 6.06
C ALA A 443 -0.82 -4.35 6.30
N PRO A 444 -1.01 -3.76 7.50
CA PRO A 444 -2.02 -2.72 7.70
C PRO A 444 -1.80 -1.46 6.85
N LEU A 445 -0.57 -0.97 6.74
CA LEU A 445 -0.23 0.20 5.93
C LEU A 445 -0.39 -0.10 4.43
N VAL A 446 -0.02 -1.30 4.00
CA VAL A 446 -0.27 -1.78 2.62
C VAL A 446 -1.78 -1.81 2.34
N GLY A 447 -2.57 -2.36 3.27
CA GLY A 447 -4.02 -2.39 3.17
C GLY A 447 -4.65 -0.99 3.07
N LEU A 448 -4.14 -0.02 3.83
CA LEU A 448 -4.59 1.37 3.78
C LEU A 448 -4.28 2.05 2.44
N ILE A 449 -3.11 1.80 1.83
CA ILE A 449 -2.78 2.31 0.49
C ILE A 449 -3.68 1.67 -0.57
N ASN A 450 -3.89 0.36 -0.51
CA ASN A 450 -4.77 -0.33 -1.43
C ASN A 450 -6.22 0.14 -1.28
N TYR A 451 -6.67 0.42 -0.05
CA TYR A 451 -7.96 1.03 0.21
C TYR A 451 -8.04 2.44 -0.39
N ALA A 452 -7.02 3.28 -0.21
CA ALA A 452 -6.98 4.62 -0.79
C ALA A 452 -7.12 4.59 -2.32
N ALA A 453 -6.38 3.69 -2.98
CA ALA A 453 -6.35 3.56 -4.43
C ALA A 453 -7.67 3.02 -5.03
N ASN A 454 -8.36 2.11 -4.33
CA ASN A 454 -9.52 1.39 -4.84
C ASN A 454 -10.85 1.83 -4.23
N ARG A 455 -10.87 2.88 -3.40
CA ARG A 455 -12.10 3.35 -2.75
C ARG A 455 -13.11 3.81 -3.79
N GLN A 456 -14.37 3.51 -3.53
CA GLN A 456 -15.49 3.88 -4.39
C GLN A 456 -16.30 5.08 -3.87
N SER A 457 -15.92 5.63 -2.71
CA SER A 457 -16.54 6.76 -2.00
C SER A 457 -15.60 7.26 -0.92
#